data_AF-A0A9P4QK57-F1
#
_entry.id   AF-A0A9P4QK57-F1
#
_cell.length_a   1.000
_cell.length_b   1.000
_cell.length_c   1.000
_cell.angle_alpha   90.00
_cell.angle_beta   90.00
_cell.angle_gamma   90.00
#
_symmetry.space_group_name_H-M   'P 1'
#
loop_
_entity.id
_entity.type
_entity.pdbx_description
1 polymer ?
#
loop_
_entity_poly.entity_id
_entity_poly.type
_entity_poly.pdbx_seq_one_letter_code
_entity_poly.pdbx_strand_id
1 'polypeptide(L)'
;MPLNPSVILDRFTNNTSEALGSRESSASVLSGEDWRKIERLVHSTSKDKTDKDTRLLSHSLHHISVQNQLLHDEVRGLREALEVKKKHKKQGKALELQQRKEYHSSAVFWSPRKVREARYRNAVTKREKKEQQLQKANTCNGAGQLRI
;
A
#
# COMPACT_ATOMS: atom_id res chain seq x y z
N MET A 1 -5.89 47.21 -25.43
CA MET A 1 -7.19 46.53 -25.64
C MET A 1 -7.37 45.51 -24.52
N PRO A 2 -8.37 45.65 -23.62
CA PRO A 2 -8.56 44.72 -22.52
C PRO A 2 -9.24 43.43 -22.99
N LEU A 3 -8.90 42.31 -22.36
CA LEU A 3 -9.36 40.97 -22.71
C LEU A 3 -10.76 40.71 -22.13
N ASN A 4 -11.70 40.29 -22.97
CA ASN A 4 -13.10 40.08 -22.56
C ASN A 4 -13.25 38.83 -21.66
N PRO A 5 -13.82 38.95 -20.44
CA PRO A 5 -13.93 37.85 -19.48
C PRO A 5 -15.08 36.87 -19.76
N SER A 6 -16.03 37.24 -20.62
CA SER A 6 -17.19 36.40 -20.98
C SER A 6 -16.81 35.06 -21.61
N VAL A 7 -15.71 35.03 -22.38
CA VAL A 7 -15.18 33.82 -23.04
C VAL A 7 -14.75 32.75 -22.03
N ILE A 8 -14.43 33.13 -20.79
CA ILE A 8 -14.07 32.19 -19.73
C ILE A 8 -15.35 31.60 -19.12
N LEU A 9 -16.38 32.43 -18.92
CA LEU A 9 -17.64 32.00 -18.31
C LEU A 9 -18.40 31.00 -19.20
N ASP A 10 -18.41 31.21 -20.52
CA ASP A 10 -19.09 30.32 -21.47
C ASP A 10 -18.51 28.90 -21.52
N ARG A 11 -17.26 28.70 -21.10
CA ARG A 11 -16.64 27.36 -21.04
C ARG A 11 -17.27 26.47 -19.97
N PHE A 12 -17.90 27.06 -18.96
CA PHE A 12 -18.44 26.34 -17.80
C PHE A 12 -19.96 26.10 -17.87
N THR A 13 -20.68 26.81 -18.74
CA THR A 13 -22.15 26.72 -18.84
C THR A 13 -22.63 25.66 -19.84
N ASN A 14 -21.85 25.36 -20.88
CA ASN A 14 -22.32 24.57 -22.03
C ASN A 14 -22.41 23.05 -21.80
N ASN A 15 -21.95 22.52 -20.66
CA ASN A 15 -21.90 21.07 -20.41
C ASN A 15 -22.90 20.55 -19.36
N THR A 16 -23.77 21.41 -18.80
CA THR A 16 -24.58 21.05 -17.61
C THR A 16 -26.05 20.71 -17.93
N SER A 17 -26.52 20.88 -19.17
CA SER A 17 -27.97 20.77 -19.46
C SER A 17 -28.49 19.34 -19.69
N GLU A 18 -27.65 18.33 -19.95
CA GLU A 18 -28.14 16.95 -20.20
C GLU A 18 -28.01 15.97 -19.01
N ALA A 19 -27.63 16.45 -17.81
CA ALA A 19 -27.49 15.59 -16.63
C ALA A 19 -28.65 15.74 -15.61
N LEU A 20 -29.78 16.34 -15.99
CA LEU A 20 -30.99 16.38 -15.16
C LEU A 20 -31.96 15.27 -15.56
N GLY A 21 -31.59 14.03 -15.22
CA GLY A 21 -32.42 12.87 -15.53
C GLY A 21 -31.97 11.61 -14.81
N SER A 22 -32.05 11.58 -13.48
CA SER A 22 -32.60 10.40 -12.78
C SER A 22 -32.67 10.66 -11.28
N ARG A 23 -33.90 10.84 -10.80
CA ARG A 23 -34.28 10.84 -9.40
C ARG A 23 -34.49 9.38 -8.98
N GLU A 24 -33.43 8.57 -9.01
CA GLU A 24 -33.48 7.19 -8.52
C GLU A 24 -32.94 7.14 -7.09
N SER A 25 -33.87 6.97 -6.15
CA SER A 25 -33.64 6.85 -4.73
C SER A 25 -32.89 5.55 -4.43
N SER A 26 -31.56 5.60 -4.44
CA SER A 26 -30.72 4.48 -4.03
C SER A 26 -30.45 4.59 -2.53
N ALA A 27 -31.17 3.81 -1.72
CA ALA A 27 -30.82 3.55 -0.33
C ALA A 27 -29.55 2.67 -0.29
N SER A 28 -28.44 3.17 -0.84
CA SER A 28 -27.11 2.63 -0.55
C SER A 28 -26.77 3.07 0.86
N VAL A 29 -26.42 2.11 1.73
CA VAL A 29 -25.76 2.37 3.01
C VAL A 29 -24.68 3.43 2.75
N LEU A 30 -24.89 4.64 3.28
CA LEU A 30 -24.01 5.77 3.02
C LEU A 30 -22.62 5.37 3.52
N SER A 31 -21.68 5.17 2.59
CA SER A 31 -20.29 4.88 2.93
C SER A 31 -19.75 6.05 3.75
N GLY A 32 -18.90 5.78 4.76
CA GLY A 32 -18.38 6.81 5.66
C GLY A 32 -17.66 7.96 4.93
N GLU A 33 -17.23 7.73 3.70
CA GLU A 33 -16.58 8.70 2.80
C GLU A 33 -17.56 9.73 2.19
N ASP A 34 -18.87 9.47 2.25
CA ASP A 34 -19.92 10.33 1.68
C ASP A 34 -20.50 11.32 2.72
N TRP A 35 -19.64 11.93 3.55
CA TRP A 35 -20.08 12.85 4.62
C TRP A 35 -20.94 14.01 4.09
N ARG A 36 -20.71 14.50 2.85
CA ARG A 36 -21.55 15.52 2.20
C ARG A 36 -22.96 15.03 1.87
N LYS A 37 -23.17 13.73 1.69
CA LYS A 37 -24.52 13.15 1.53
C LYS A 37 -25.22 13.08 2.88
N ILE A 38 -24.48 12.68 3.92
CA ILE A 38 -24.98 12.66 5.31
C ILE A 38 -25.33 14.07 5.78
N GLU A 39 -24.47 15.06 5.52
CA GLU A 39 -24.71 16.46 5.87
C GLU A 39 -25.94 17.03 5.16
N ARG A 40 -26.10 16.76 3.86
CA ARG A 40 -27.32 17.13 3.11
C ARG A 40 -28.56 16.50 3.71
N LEU A 41 -28.47 15.23 4.15
CA LEU A 41 -29.56 14.54 4.80
C LEU A 41 -29.90 15.21 6.15
N VAL A 42 -28.91 15.47 7.00
CA VAL A 42 -29.07 16.17 8.28
C VAL A 42 -29.76 17.53 8.10
N HIS A 43 -29.34 18.31 7.11
CA HIS A 43 -29.96 19.60 6.79
C HIS A 43 -31.34 19.50 6.13
N SER A 44 -31.65 18.38 5.47
CA SER A 44 -32.98 18.12 4.91
C SER A 44 -34.00 17.67 5.95
N THR A 45 -33.54 16.94 6.98
CA THR A 45 -34.38 16.43 8.06
C THR A 45 -34.57 17.45 9.18
N SER A 46 -33.63 18.38 9.36
CA SER A 46 -33.79 19.47 10.32
C SER A 46 -34.76 20.54 9.79
N LYS A 47 -35.72 20.93 10.62
CA LYS A 47 -36.60 22.09 10.34
C LYS A 47 -35.83 23.41 10.33
N ASP A 48 -34.82 23.54 11.19
CA ASP A 48 -34.03 24.77 11.35
C ASP A 48 -32.57 24.52 10.97
N LYS A 49 -32.15 25.02 9.80
CA LYS A 49 -30.77 24.90 9.29
C LYS A 49 -29.74 25.67 10.11
N THR A 50 -30.19 26.64 10.92
CA THR A 50 -29.34 27.52 11.72
C THR A 50 -29.32 27.16 13.19
N ASP A 51 -30.01 26.08 13.58
CA ASP A 51 -30.02 25.63 14.96
C ASP A 51 -28.61 25.23 15.40
N LYS A 52 -28.27 25.59 16.65
CA LYS A 52 -26.92 25.41 17.20
C LYS A 52 -26.54 23.92 17.20
N ASP A 53 -27.50 23.05 17.48
CA ASP A 53 -27.29 21.61 17.57
C ASP A 53 -26.97 21.01 16.20
N THR A 54 -27.64 21.47 15.13
CA THR A 54 -27.35 21.01 13.75
C THR A 54 -25.94 21.40 13.29
N ARG A 55 -25.46 22.59 13.69
CA ARG A 55 -24.09 23.02 13.39
C ARG A 55 -23.07 22.21 14.17
N LEU A 56 -23.33 21.94 15.44
CA LEU A 56 -22.45 21.11 16.26
C LEU A 56 -22.36 19.68 15.71
N LEU A 57 -23.49 19.12 15.26
CA LEU A 57 -23.54 17.82 14.60
C LEU A 57 -22.76 17.82 13.27
N SER A 58 -22.91 18.84 12.42
CA SER A 58 -22.14 18.95 11.18
C SER A 58 -20.63 19.04 11.46
N HIS A 59 -20.21 19.87 12.42
CA HIS A 59 -18.81 19.97 12.83
C HIS A 59 -18.26 18.65 13.34
N SER A 60 -19.01 17.95 14.20
CA SER A 60 -18.61 16.65 14.75
C SER A 60 -18.49 15.58 13.66
N LEU A 61 -19.46 15.55 12.75
CA LEU A 61 -19.46 14.64 11.60
C LEU A 61 -18.26 14.89 10.69
N HIS A 62 -17.98 16.15 10.35
CA HIS A 62 -16.82 16.54 9.56
C HIS A 62 -15.51 16.12 10.25
N HIS A 63 -15.40 16.37 11.56
CA HIS A 63 -14.23 16.00 12.34
C HIS A 63 -13.97 14.48 12.27
N ILE A 64 -15.00 13.67 12.53
CA ILE A 64 -14.91 12.20 12.47
C ILE A 64 -14.56 11.74 11.06
N SER A 65 -15.16 12.34 10.02
CA SER A 65 -14.86 11.99 8.63
C SER A 65 -13.38 12.22 8.29
N VAL A 66 -12.82 13.36 8.69
CA VAL A 66 -11.41 13.67 8.47
C VAL A 66 -10.51 12.72 9.25
N GLN A 67 -10.85 12.42 10.50
CA GLN A 67 -10.09 11.46 11.31
C GLN A 67 -10.10 10.05 10.70
N ASN A 68 -11.25 9.57 10.23
CA ASN A 68 -11.35 8.28 9.56
C ASN A 68 -10.51 8.25 8.28
N GLN A 69 -10.57 9.32 7.46
CA GLN A 69 -9.76 9.40 6.26
C GLN A 69 -8.25 9.36 6.58
N LEU A 70 -7.82 10.12 7.60
CA LEU A 70 -6.43 10.12 8.05
C LEU A 70 -5.99 8.73 8.53
N LEU A 71 -6.82 8.05 9.31
CA LEU A 71 -6.55 6.68 9.77
C LEU A 71 -6.47 5.69 8.60
N HIS A 72 -7.35 5.79 7.61
CA HIS A 72 -7.30 4.96 6.42
C HIS A 72 -6.02 5.18 5.62
N ASP A 73 -5.59 6.43 5.49
CA ASP A 73 -4.35 6.80 4.82
C ASP A 73 -3.12 6.28 5.58
N GLU A 74 -3.12 6.37 6.90
CA GLU A 74 -2.06 5.82 7.75
C GLU A 74 -1.98 4.29 7.64
N VAL A 75 -3.10 3.59 7.75
CA VAL A 75 -3.17 2.13 7.59
C VAL A 75 -2.68 1.71 6.20
N ARG A 76 -3.04 2.46 5.15
CA ARG A 76 -2.57 2.22 3.78
C ARG A 76 -1.06 2.42 3.68
N GLY A 77 -0.53 3.53 4.20
CA GLY A 77 0.92 3.81 4.21
C GLY A 77 1.73 2.78 4.99
N LEU A 78 1.23 2.32 6.14
CA LEU A 78 1.85 1.27 6.94
C LEU A 78 1.89 -0.07 6.20
N ARG A 79 0.81 -0.44 5.51
CA ARG A 79 0.75 -1.65 4.68
C ARG A 79 1.75 -1.59 3.53
N GLU A 80 1.83 -0.46 2.84
CA GLU A 80 2.79 -0.24 1.76
C GLU A 80 4.24 -0.32 2.24
N ALA A 81 4.55 0.36 3.36
CA ALA A 81 5.87 0.32 3.98
C ALA A 81 6.25 -1.12 4.38
N LEU A 82 5.30 -1.89 4.91
CA LEU A 82 5.49 -3.28 5.28
C LEU A 82 5.80 -4.15 4.06
N GLU A 83 5.07 -3.97 2.95
CA GLU A 83 5.34 -4.67 1.68
C GLU A 83 6.70 -4.31 1.09
N VAL A 84 7.10 -3.04 1.13
CA VAL A 84 8.44 -2.60 0.73
C VAL A 84 9.51 -3.26 1.61
N LYS A 85 9.33 -3.29 2.94
CA LYS A 85 10.27 -3.96 3.85
C LYS A 85 10.34 -5.47 3.61
N LYS A 86 9.23 -6.14 3.33
CA LYS A 86 9.20 -7.56 2.92
C LYS A 86 9.99 -7.79 1.63
N LYS A 87 9.79 -6.95 0.61
CA LYS A 87 10.56 -7.00 -0.64
C LYS A 87 12.05 -6.74 -0.39
N HIS A 88 12.38 -5.79 0.48
CA HIS A 88 13.76 -5.50 0.84
C HIS A 88 14.43 -6.66 1.59
N LYS A 89 13.73 -7.34 2.51
CA LYS A 89 14.23 -8.58 3.15
C LYS A 89 14.44 -9.73 2.15
N LYS A 90 13.71 -9.72 1.04
CA LYS A 90 13.89 -10.67 -0.07
C LYS A 90 15.03 -10.29 -1.01
N GLN A 91 15.70 -9.14 -0.83
CA GLN A 91 16.91 -8.84 -1.58
C GLN A 91 17.91 -9.97 -1.34
N GLY A 92 18.26 -10.64 -2.44
CA GLY A 92 19.10 -11.83 -2.38
C GLY A 92 20.44 -11.50 -1.74
N LYS A 93 21.00 -12.47 -1.01
CA LYS A 93 22.42 -12.42 -0.63
C LYS A 93 23.24 -12.16 -1.89
N ALA A 94 24.18 -11.21 -1.82
CA ALA A 94 25.10 -10.94 -2.91
C ALA A 94 25.75 -12.25 -3.36
N LEU A 95 25.82 -12.46 -4.67
CA LEU A 95 26.49 -13.63 -5.22
C LEU A 95 27.97 -13.51 -4.88
N GLU A 96 28.48 -14.43 -4.06
CA GLU A 96 29.89 -14.43 -3.67
C GLU A 96 30.76 -14.83 -4.86
N LEU A 97 31.31 -13.83 -5.54
CA LEU A 97 32.25 -14.00 -6.63
C LEU A 97 33.64 -14.07 -6.03
N GLN A 98 34.26 -15.25 -6.07
CA GLN A 98 35.61 -15.43 -5.52
C GLN A 98 36.65 -14.75 -6.40
N GLN A 99 37.34 -13.75 -5.84
CA GLN A 99 38.47 -13.08 -6.47
C GLN A 99 39.71 -13.98 -6.38
N ARG A 100 40.51 -14.01 -7.45
CA ARG A 100 41.81 -14.68 -7.42
C ARG A 100 42.77 -13.87 -6.56
N LYS A 101 43.46 -14.55 -5.63
CA LYS A 101 44.42 -13.93 -4.69
C LYS A 101 45.54 -13.15 -5.38
N GLU A 102 45.89 -13.49 -6.62
CA GLU A 102 47.00 -12.88 -7.36
C GLU A 102 46.70 -11.49 -7.93
N TYR A 103 45.42 -11.08 -8.05
CA TYR A 103 45.04 -9.87 -8.79
C TYR A 103 44.60 -8.74 -7.85
N HIS A 104 45.42 -7.70 -7.73
CA HIS A 104 45.31 -6.64 -6.70
C HIS A 104 44.79 -5.28 -7.25
N SER A 105 44.13 -5.24 -8.41
CA SER A 105 43.56 -3.99 -8.92
C SER A 105 42.27 -3.62 -8.21
N SER A 106 42.02 -2.32 -8.03
CA SER A 106 40.84 -1.78 -7.34
C SER A 106 39.52 -1.98 -8.09
N ALA A 107 39.57 -2.26 -9.40
CA ALA A 107 38.40 -2.62 -10.21
C ALA A 107 38.46 -4.11 -10.59
N VAL A 108 37.41 -4.87 -10.27
CA VAL A 108 37.30 -6.30 -10.60
C VAL A 108 36.20 -6.50 -11.62
N PHE A 109 36.57 -6.87 -12.86
CA PHE A 109 35.62 -7.22 -13.90
C PHE A 109 35.24 -8.70 -13.81
N TRP A 110 33.94 -9.00 -13.77
CA TRP A 110 33.44 -10.36 -13.67
C TRP A 110 32.93 -10.87 -15.02
N SER A 111 33.58 -11.88 -15.56
CA SER A 111 33.08 -12.55 -16.77
C SER A 111 31.80 -13.35 -16.49
N PRO A 112 30.90 -13.53 -17.48
CA PRO A 112 29.68 -14.32 -17.32
C PRO A 112 29.91 -15.74 -16.80
N ARG A 113 31.04 -16.34 -17.17
CA ARG A 113 31.47 -17.66 -16.67
C ARG A 113 31.63 -17.67 -15.15
N LYS A 114 32.25 -16.64 -14.56
CA LYS A 114 32.45 -16.53 -13.10
C LYS A 114 31.13 -16.41 -12.35
N VAL A 115 30.18 -15.67 -12.90
CA VAL A 115 28.82 -15.57 -12.36
C VAL A 115 28.13 -16.94 -12.34
N ARG A 116 28.27 -17.74 -13.42
CA ARG A 116 27.70 -19.11 -13.47
C ARG A 116 28.33 -20.04 -12.44
N GLU A 117 29.66 -20.02 -12.31
CA GLU A 117 30.40 -20.81 -11.31
C GLU A 117 29.93 -20.50 -9.88
N ALA A 118 29.80 -19.21 -9.53
CA ALA A 118 29.32 -18.82 -8.20
C ALA A 118 27.87 -19.24 -7.94
N ARG A 119 26.99 -19.17 -8.95
CA ARG A 119 25.60 -19.64 -8.83
C ARG A 119 25.55 -21.14 -8.55
N TYR A 120 26.38 -21.92 -9.25
CA TYR A 120 26.49 -23.36 -9.03
C TYR A 120 26.90 -23.69 -7.60
N ARG A 121 27.97 -23.06 -7.09
CA ARG A 121 28.43 -23.23 -5.69
C ARG A 121 27.35 -22.88 -4.67
N ASN A 122 26.65 -21.76 -4.89
CA ASN A 122 25.55 -21.37 -4.02
C ASN A 122 24.38 -22.36 -4.05
N ALA A 123 24.13 -23.02 -5.18
CA ALA A 123 23.10 -24.05 -5.28
C ALA A 123 23.49 -25.31 -4.50
N VAL A 124 24.75 -25.75 -4.63
CA VAL A 124 25.29 -26.92 -3.91
C VAL A 124 25.24 -26.68 -2.39
N THR A 125 25.83 -25.58 -1.91
CA THR A 125 25.83 -25.25 -0.47
C THR A 125 24.43 -25.11 0.13
N LYS A 126 23.44 -24.63 -0.66
CA LYS A 126 22.04 -24.58 -0.22
C LYS A 126 21.41 -25.96 -0.09
N ARG A 127 21.73 -26.90 -0.98
CA ARG A 127 21.25 -28.29 -0.90
C ARG A 127 21.83 -28.98 0.33
N GLU A 128 23.15 -28.91 0.51
CA GLU A 128 23.84 -29.47 1.68
C GLU A 128 23.28 -28.94 3.00
N LYS A 129 23.06 -27.62 3.12
CA LYS A 129 22.47 -27.03 4.33
C LYS A 129 21.05 -27.53 4.61
N LYS A 130 20.23 -27.75 3.57
CA LYS A 130 18.89 -28.29 3.72
C LYS A 130 18.94 -29.74 4.20
N GLU A 131 19.81 -30.56 3.60
CA GLU A 131 20.00 -31.95 4.00
C GLU A 131 20.47 -32.05 5.45
N GLN A 132 21.45 -31.24 5.86
CA GLN A 132 21.90 -31.16 7.25
C GLN A 132 20.78 -30.73 8.22
N GLN A 133 19.93 -29.78 7.82
CA GLN A 133 18.79 -29.36 8.65
C GLN A 133 17.75 -30.47 8.80
N LEU A 134 17.44 -31.19 7.71
CA LEU A 134 16.54 -32.35 7.75
C LEU A 134 17.11 -33.46 8.64
N GLN A 135 18.39 -33.78 8.50
CA GLN A 135 19.06 -34.77 9.35
C GLN A 135 19.00 -34.37 10.83
N LYS A 136 19.30 -33.11 11.16
CA LYS A 136 19.21 -32.60 12.54
C LYS A 136 17.78 -32.62 13.11
N ALA A 137 16.79 -32.27 12.29
CA ALA A 137 15.39 -32.33 12.71
C ALA A 137 14.97 -33.78 13.00
N ASN A 138 15.37 -34.72 12.13
CA ASN A 138 15.08 -36.14 12.30
C ASN A 138 15.77 -36.72 13.56
N THR A 139 17.03 -36.37 13.83
CA THR A 139 17.73 -36.83 15.04
C THR A 139 17.18 -36.19 16.32
N CYS A 140 16.78 -34.92 16.27
CA CYS A 140 16.14 -34.24 17.41
C CYS A 140 14.77 -34.87 17.75
N ASN A 141 13.95 -35.17 16.74
CA ASN A 141 12.65 -35.81 16.93
C ASN A 141 12.80 -37.26 17.42
N GLY A 142 13.73 -38.03 16.85
CA GLY A 142 14.00 -39.41 17.27
C GLY A 142 14.56 -39.56 18.69
N ALA A 143 15.30 -38.57 19.18
CA ALA A 143 15.81 -38.56 20.56
C ALA A 143 14.72 -38.35 21.62
N GLY A 144 13.56 -37.79 21.24
CA GLY A 144 12.38 -37.68 22.11
C GLY A 144 11.56 -38.97 22.19
N GLN A 145 11.63 -39.83 21.17
CA GLN A 145 10.88 -41.10 21.12
C GLN A 145 11.53 -42.24 21.92
N LEU A 146 12.82 -42.15 22.26
CA LEU A 146 13.59 -43.20 22.98
C LEU A 146 13.76 -42.90 24.48
N ARG A 147 12.97 -41.98 25.05
CA ARG A 147 12.99 -41.62 26.49
C ARG A 147 11.65 -41.91 27.18
N ILE A 148 11.05 -43.08 26.93
CA ILE A 148 9.95 -43.66 27.72
C ILE A 148 10.31 -45.10 28.04
#